data_AF-A0A953T465-F1
#
_entry.id   AF-A0A953T465-F1
#
_cell.length_a   1.000
_cell.length_b   1.000
_cell.length_c   1.000
_cell.angle_alpha   90.00
_cell.angle_beta   90.00
_cell.angle_gamma   90.00
#
_symmetry.space_group_name_H-M   'P 1'
#
loop_
_entity.id
_entity.type
_entity.pdbx_description
1 polymer ?
#
loop_
_entity_poly.entity_id
_entity_poly.type
_entity_poly.pdbx_seq_one_letter_code
_entity_poly.pdbx_strand_id
1 'polypeptide(L)'
;MKPTIIILLAFIFLNSCKNSEDSKNESSAIQDSIANAKTVNVENMKSEVISENNSSIAENSQDDWYWKNTMMSKNNKFENWDGGSAKLLMSYKSIGNGSEPKIIHVGSVNSEGLVQINLPEVITTETSLDYIGNLVFFDFQDIGALRYDNGKVGSFSRTSLQVEQHDKIIGNITMGNSVRVTYNLTNQSTLTMGDEGYILYWVYVDEACKMQGTENRKDKVRRDGTNTIDAATEVVYDLQLKQGWNFVKTEVIGSYDLDHERGLNASWFKKHKHTVVPEIPSDAVYFFRKNNY
;
A
#
# COMPACT_ATOMS: atom_id res chain seq x y z
N MET A 1 -43.74 -39.38 8.81
CA MET A 1 -43.90 -38.27 9.78
C MET A 1 -42.53 -37.66 10.03
N LYS A 2 -42.34 -36.38 9.73
CA LYS A 2 -41.12 -35.63 10.03
C LYS A 2 -41.22 -35.04 11.44
N PRO A 3 -40.15 -34.98 12.24
CA PRO A 3 -40.12 -34.09 13.40
C PRO A 3 -39.55 -32.73 12.99
N THR A 4 -40.32 -31.69 13.31
CA THR A 4 -39.93 -30.29 13.27
C THR A 4 -39.09 -29.99 14.51
N ILE A 5 -37.89 -29.44 14.34
CA ILE A 5 -37.09 -28.91 15.46
C ILE A 5 -37.16 -27.39 15.40
N ILE A 6 -37.85 -26.82 16.39
CA ILE A 6 -37.81 -25.41 16.76
C ILE A 6 -36.81 -25.32 17.91
N ILE A 7 -35.71 -24.58 17.74
CA ILE A 7 -34.88 -24.16 18.88
C ILE A 7 -34.96 -22.64 18.96
N LEU A 8 -35.72 -22.23 19.97
CA LEU A 8 -35.85 -20.89 20.51
C LEU A 8 -34.67 -20.66 21.47
N LEU A 9 -33.92 -19.59 21.31
CA LEU A 9 -32.89 -19.19 22.27
C LEU A 9 -33.03 -17.69 22.55
N ALA A 10 -33.71 -17.39 23.65
CA ALA A 10 -33.75 -16.06 24.25
C ALA A 10 -33.33 -16.18 25.73
N PHE A 11 -32.25 -15.43 26.02
CA PHE A 11 -31.87 -14.73 27.25
C PHE A 11 -32.06 -15.38 28.64
N ILE A 12 -31.01 -15.24 29.47
CA ILE A 12 -31.08 -14.59 30.79
C ILE A 12 -29.71 -14.00 31.15
N PHE A 13 -29.72 -12.70 31.43
CA PHE A 13 -28.72 -11.92 32.17
C PHE A 13 -28.70 -12.36 33.64
N LEU A 14 -27.53 -12.34 34.30
CA LEU A 14 -27.46 -11.81 35.66
C LEU A 14 -26.11 -11.15 35.97
N ASN A 15 -26.26 -9.98 36.57
CA ASN A 15 -25.29 -9.02 37.07
C ASN A 15 -24.41 -9.56 38.21
N SER A 16 -23.30 -8.86 38.45
CA SER A 16 -22.88 -8.58 39.84
C SER A 16 -22.54 -7.10 40.00
N CYS A 17 -23.32 -6.42 40.83
CA CYS A 17 -23.12 -5.06 41.32
C CYS A 17 -22.17 -5.04 42.53
N LYS A 18 -21.41 -3.93 42.67
CA LYS A 18 -21.17 -3.12 43.89
C LYS A 18 -20.03 -2.15 43.56
N ASN A 19 -20.02 -0.86 43.92
CA ASN A 19 -20.94 0.01 44.64
C ASN A 19 -20.51 1.45 44.30
N SER A 20 -21.46 2.38 44.27
CA SER A 20 -21.27 3.82 44.11
C SER A 20 -20.85 4.51 45.41
N GLU A 21 -20.05 5.56 45.31
CA GLU A 21 -20.22 6.76 46.14
C GLU A 21 -19.75 8.01 45.37
N ASP A 22 -20.63 9.02 45.38
CA ASP A 22 -20.51 10.33 44.74
C ASP A 22 -19.38 11.19 45.33
N SER A 23 -18.76 12.02 44.50
CA SER A 23 -18.63 13.45 44.86
C SER A 23 -18.54 14.32 43.61
N LYS A 24 -19.45 15.30 43.57
CA LYS A 24 -19.46 16.43 42.63
C LYS A 24 -18.28 17.34 42.92
N ASN A 25 -17.65 17.85 41.86
CA ASN A 25 -17.19 19.23 41.80
C ASN A 25 -17.24 19.71 40.35
N GLU A 26 -18.14 20.67 40.10
CA GLU A 26 -18.09 21.57 38.95
C GLU A 26 -17.05 22.66 39.21
N SER A 27 -16.34 23.04 38.14
CA SER A 27 -15.69 24.34 37.88
C SER A 27 -14.55 24.07 36.90
N SER A 28 -14.31 24.79 35.81
CA SER A 28 -14.94 25.94 35.16
C SER A 28 -14.29 26.06 33.77
N ALA A 29 -14.92 26.82 32.89
CA ALA A 29 -14.55 27.08 31.50
C ALA A 29 -13.07 27.47 31.29
N ILE A 30 -12.45 26.97 30.21
CA ILE A 30 -11.43 27.74 29.47
C ILE A 30 -11.78 27.72 27.98
N GLN A 31 -11.85 28.94 27.48
CA GLN A 31 -12.18 29.37 26.14
C GLN A 31 -11.26 28.83 25.04
N ASP A 32 -11.87 28.80 23.86
CA ASP A 32 -11.28 28.77 22.53
C ASP A 32 -9.87 29.37 22.42
N SER A 33 -8.98 28.63 21.77
CA SER A 33 -7.95 29.25 20.93
C SER A 33 -7.83 28.48 19.62
N ILE A 34 -8.47 29.04 18.60
CA ILE A 34 -8.19 28.73 17.19
C ILE A 34 -6.83 29.36 16.89
N ALA A 35 -5.78 28.55 16.77
CA ALA A 35 -4.50 29.01 16.27
C ALA A 35 -4.50 28.95 14.74
N ASN A 36 -4.42 30.14 14.13
CA ASN A 36 -4.36 30.35 12.69
C ASN A 36 -3.19 29.58 12.05
N ALA A 37 -3.48 28.89 10.95
CA ALA A 37 -2.50 28.33 10.04
C ALA A 37 -1.55 29.45 9.53
N LYS A 38 -0.24 29.28 9.74
CA LYS A 38 0.77 30.13 9.12
C LYS A 38 0.93 29.73 7.66
N THR A 39 0.46 30.59 6.77
CA THR A 39 0.92 30.67 5.38
C THR A 39 2.29 31.33 5.37
N VAL A 40 3.29 30.68 4.78
CA VAL A 40 4.60 31.30 4.54
C VAL A 40 4.58 31.85 3.11
N ASN A 41 4.52 33.18 2.99
CA ASN A 41 4.81 33.89 1.75
C ASN A 41 6.33 34.06 1.61
N VAL A 42 6.82 33.70 0.44
CA VAL A 42 8.19 33.91 -0.02
C VAL A 42 8.30 35.31 -0.60
N GLU A 43 9.17 36.16 -0.05
CA GLU A 43 9.88 37.16 -0.85
C GLU A 43 11.14 37.70 -0.15
N ASN A 44 12.29 37.39 -0.79
CA ASN A 44 13.54 38.14 -0.91
C ASN A 44 14.34 38.61 0.33
N MET A 45 15.50 37.96 0.55
CA MET A 45 16.79 38.65 0.74
C MET A 45 17.98 37.71 0.38
N LYS A 46 18.71 38.06 -0.69
CA LYS A 46 20.14 37.71 -0.93
C LYS A 46 21.00 38.62 -0.04
N SER A 47 22.21 38.33 0.42
CA SER A 47 23.12 37.18 0.49
C SER A 47 24.22 37.65 1.44
N GLU A 48 24.70 36.83 2.38
CA GLU A 48 26.09 36.94 2.83
C GLU A 48 26.61 35.60 3.35
N VAL A 49 27.80 35.27 2.89
CA VAL A 49 28.52 34.01 3.08
C VAL A 49 29.29 34.09 4.38
N ILE A 50 29.00 33.22 5.35
CA ILE A 50 29.97 32.80 6.36
C ILE A 50 29.88 31.28 6.53
N SER A 51 30.98 30.63 6.21
CA SER A 51 31.25 29.22 6.41
C SER A 51 31.49 28.94 7.89
N GLU A 52 30.63 28.14 8.52
CA GLU A 52 30.99 27.39 9.72
C GLU A 52 30.57 25.93 9.55
N ASN A 53 31.60 25.10 9.38
CA ASN A 53 31.53 23.66 9.57
C ASN A 53 31.12 23.37 11.02
N ASN A 54 29.85 23.06 11.23
CA ASN A 54 29.40 22.26 12.36
C ASN A 54 28.62 21.08 11.81
N SER A 55 29.36 20.08 11.32
CA SER A 55 28.83 18.74 11.09
C SER A 55 28.58 18.07 12.44
N SER A 56 27.56 18.52 13.18
CA SER A 56 26.83 17.61 14.04
C SER A 56 25.89 16.83 13.14
N ILE A 57 26.44 15.85 12.41
CA ILE A 57 25.63 14.74 11.93
C ILE A 57 25.16 14.06 13.22
N ALA A 58 23.98 14.46 13.69
CA ALA A 58 23.19 13.56 14.50
C ALA A 58 22.97 12.34 13.59
N GLU A 59 23.77 11.29 13.80
CA GLU A 59 23.47 9.98 13.28
C GLU A 59 22.07 9.65 13.81
N ASN A 60 21.07 9.88 12.95
CA ASN A 60 19.70 9.52 13.25
C ASN A 60 19.71 7.99 13.27
N SER A 61 19.88 7.40 14.45
CA SER A 61 20.08 5.96 14.65
C SER A 61 18.83 5.13 14.33
N GLN A 62 17.86 5.70 13.63
CA GLN A 62 17.02 4.93 12.72
C GLN A 62 17.87 4.60 11.51
N ASP A 63 18.58 3.47 11.56
CA ASP A 63 18.71 2.65 10.35
C ASP A 63 17.34 2.70 9.67
N ASP A 64 17.24 3.41 8.53
CA ASP A 64 15.98 3.82 7.93
C ASP A 64 15.10 2.57 7.81
N TRP A 65 14.09 2.47 8.68
CA TRP A 65 13.46 1.19 9.03
C TRP A 65 12.87 0.49 7.79
N TYR A 66 12.53 1.27 6.77
CA TYR A 66 12.12 0.83 5.44
C TYR A 66 13.17 -0.03 4.72
N TRP A 67 14.46 0.21 4.99
CA TRP A 67 15.59 -0.58 4.50
C TRP A 67 15.86 -1.84 5.28
N LYS A 68 15.23 -2.04 6.45
CA LYS A 68 15.42 -3.25 7.23
C LYS A 68 15.03 -4.48 6.40
N ASN A 69 16.01 -5.32 6.10
CA ASN A 69 15.88 -6.50 5.24
C ASN A 69 15.46 -6.20 3.79
N THR A 70 15.68 -4.97 3.33
CA THR A 70 15.37 -4.55 1.97
C THR A 70 16.65 -4.34 1.17
N MET A 71 16.67 -4.84 -0.06
CA MET A 71 17.73 -4.61 -1.05
C MET A 71 17.13 -3.95 -2.28
N MET A 72 17.78 -2.92 -2.79
CA MET A 72 17.41 -2.25 -4.04
C MET A 72 18.27 -2.76 -5.18
N SER A 73 17.68 -2.99 -6.34
CA SER A 73 18.42 -3.33 -7.56
C SER A 73 18.99 -2.09 -8.23
N LYS A 74 20.08 -2.27 -8.97
CA LYS A 74 20.58 -1.32 -9.96
C LYS A 74 20.66 -2.02 -11.31
N ASN A 75 20.03 -1.45 -12.35
CA ASN A 75 19.92 -2.08 -13.68
C ASN A 75 19.42 -3.53 -13.60
N ASN A 76 18.34 -3.75 -12.84
CA ASN A 76 17.73 -5.06 -12.58
C ASN A 76 18.63 -6.07 -11.85
N LYS A 77 19.79 -5.65 -11.31
CA LYS A 77 20.71 -6.53 -10.55
C LYS A 77 20.82 -6.10 -9.10
N PHE A 78 20.70 -7.06 -8.19
CA PHE A 78 20.93 -6.89 -6.77
C PHE A 78 22.42 -7.09 -6.45
N GLU A 79 23.13 -6.02 -6.06
CA GLU A 79 24.60 -6.05 -5.92
C GLU A 79 25.11 -7.00 -4.82
N ASN A 80 24.36 -7.16 -3.72
CA ASN A 80 24.75 -7.99 -2.57
C ASN A 80 23.88 -9.25 -2.44
N TRP A 81 23.45 -9.81 -3.58
CA TRP A 81 22.56 -10.97 -3.59
C TRP A 81 23.22 -12.23 -3.03
N ASP A 82 22.65 -12.77 -1.96
CA ASP A 82 23.09 -13.99 -1.27
C ASP A 82 22.13 -15.18 -1.49
N GLY A 83 21.00 -14.96 -2.16
CA GLY A 83 19.92 -15.93 -2.33
C GLY A 83 20.11 -16.94 -3.47
N GLY A 84 21.31 -17.04 -4.06
CA GLY A 84 21.61 -17.99 -5.14
C GLY A 84 20.62 -17.91 -6.32
N SER A 85 20.43 -19.00 -7.06
CA SER A 85 19.36 -19.02 -8.08
C SER A 85 17.99 -19.17 -7.41
N ALA A 86 17.05 -18.29 -7.74
CA ALA A 86 15.70 -18.27 -7.18
C ALA A 86 14.63 -18.12 -8.28
N LYS A 87 13.44 -18.67 -8.05
CA LYS A 87 12.27 -18.51 -8.92
C LYS A 87 11.43 -17.33 -8.46
N LEU A 88 10.78 -16.65 -9.40
CA LEU A 88 9.78 -15.63 -9.12
C LEU A 88 8.39 -16.19 -9.38
N LEU A 89 7.53 -16.08 -8.37
CA LEU A 89 6.21 -16.67 -8.36
C LEU A 89 5.14 -15.60 -8.10
N MET A 90 3.99 -15.78 -8.73
CA MET A 90 2.74 -15.14 -8.32
C MET A 90 1.76 -16.22 -7.90
N SER A 91 1.10 -16.04 -6.77
CA SER A 91 0.10 -17.00 -6.28
C SER A 91 -1.28 -16.37 -6.13
N TYR A 92 -2.32 -17.16 -6.39
CA TYR A 92 -3.71 -16.78 -6.13
C TYR A 92 -4.49 -17.95 -5.54
N LYS A 93 -5.47 -17.62 -4.69
CA LYS A 93 -6.40 -18.61 -4.16
C LYS A 93 -7.43 -18.88 -5.24
N SER A 94 -7.62 -20.17 -5.54
CA SER A 94 -8.73 -20.55 -6.40
C SER A 94 -10.05 -20.34 -5.67
N ILE A 95 -11.05 -19.72 -6.30
CA ILE A 95 -12.41 -19.65 -5.76
C ILE A 95 -13.10 -20.96 -6.12
N GLY A 96 -12.81 -22.00 -5.32
CA GLY A 96 -13.39 -23.33 -5.40
C GLY A 96 -12.90 -24.17 -4.23
N ASN A 97 -13.54 -25.32 -3.97
CA ASN A 97 -13.19 -26.24 -2.86
C ASN A 97 -11.75 -26.81 -2.91
N GLY A 98 -10.88 -26.34 -3.83
CA GLY A 98 -9.45 -26.61 -3.80
C GLY A 98 -8.76 -25.72 -2.78
N SER A 99 -8.16 -26.32 -1.76
CA SER A 99 -7.43 -25.61 -0.70
C SER A 99 -6.06 -25.08 -1.14
N GLU A 100 -5.57 -25.47 -2.33
CA GLU A 100 -4.22 -25.15 -2.77
C GLU A 100 -4.19 -23.89 -3.66
N PRO A 101 -3.31 -22.91 -3.34
CA PRO A 101 -3.13 -21.75 -4.19
C PRO A 101 -2.52 -22.17 -5.53
N LYS A 102 -3.03 -21.59 -6.62
CA LYS A 102 -2.40 -21.73 -7.93
C LYS A 102 -1.15 -20.85 -7.98
N ILE A 103 -0.08 -21.43 -8.50
CA ILE A 103 1.24 -20.79 -8.61
C ILE A 103 1.53 -20.56 -10.09
N ILE A 104 1.91 -19.34 -10.43
CA ILE A 104 2.38 -18.93 -11.75
C ILE A 104 3.87 -18.61 -11.63
N HIS A 105 4.70 -19.31 -12.41
CA HIS A 105 6.10 -18.95 -12.57
C HIS A 105 6.21 -17.76 -13.52
N VAL A 106 6.82 -16.68 -13.06
CA VAL A 106 6.85 -15.39 -13.78
C VAL A 106 8.25 -14.83 -13.99
N GLY A 107 9.29 -15.58 -13.60
CA GLY A 107 10.67 -15.13 -13.75
C GLY A 107 11.65 -15.82 -12.82
N SER A 108 12.84 -15.24 -12.70
CA SER A 108 13.90 -15.71 -11.83
C SER A 108 14.81 -14.58 -11.35
N VAL A 109 15.54 -14.84 -10.28
CA VAL A 109 16.77 -14.12 -9.91
C VAL A 109 17.92 -15.10 -10.08
N ASN A 110 18.89 -14.78 -10.94
CA ASN A 110 20.03 -15.67 -11.12
C ASN A 110 20.99 -15.61 -9.92
N SER A 111 22.02 -16.46 -9.91
CA SER A 111 23.02 -16.51 -8.83
C SER A 111 23.80 -15.20 -8.63
N GLU A 112 23.79 -14.30 -9.60
CA GLU A 112 24.43 -12.98 -9.49
C GLU A 112 23.47 -11.87 -9.06
N GLY A 113 22.19 -12.19 -8.80
CA GLY A 113 21.18 -11.20 -8.41
C GLY A 113 20.48 -10.50 -9.57
N LEU A 114 20.68 -10.92 -10.81
CA LEU A 114 19.97 -10.36 -11.96
C LEU A 114 18.52 -10.88 -12.00
N VAL A 115 17.58 -9.94 -11.98
CA VAL A 115 16.15 -10.18 -12.11
C VAL A 115 15.77 -10.33 -13.58
N GLN A 116 15.08 -11.41 -13.92
CA GLN A 116 14.53 -11.66 -15.25
C GLN A 116 13.06 -12.01 -15.12
N ILE A 117 12.19 -11.21 -15.75
CA ILE A 117 10.75 -11.43 -15.79
C ILE A 117 10.40 -12.14 -17.10
N ASN A 118 9.67 -13.24 -16.99
CA ASN A 118 9.13 -13.99 -18.11
C ASN A 118 7.68 -14.37 -17.78
N LEU A 119 6.74 -13.52 -18.20
CA LEU A 119 5.32 -13.72 -17.96
C LEU A 119 4.76 -14.72 -18.98
N PRO A 120 3.96 -15.71 -18.56
CA PRO A 120 3.27 -16.59 -19.51
C PRO A 120 2.29 -15.78 -20.37
N GLU A 121 2.12 -16.18 -21.63
CA GLU A 121 1.23 -15.47 -22.57
C GLU A 121 -0.23 -15.47 -22.09
N VAL A 122 -0.68 -16.58 -21.51
CA VAL A 122 -2.05 -16.79 -21.02
C VAL A 122 -2.00 -17.41 -19.64
N ILE A 123 -2.92 -16.98 -18.76
CA ILE A 123 -3.17 -17.61 -17.46
C ILE A 123 -4.66 -17.88 -17.29
N THR A 124 -5.02 -18.81 -16.39
CA THR A 124 -6.42 -19.05 -16.03
C THR A 124 -6.84 -18.07 -14.93
N THR A 125 -7.71 -17.12 -15.27
CA THR A 125 -8.37 -16.24 -14.31
C THR A 125 -9.57 -16.97 -13.67
N GLU A 126 -9.95 -16.57 -12.46
CA GLU A 126 -11.11 -17.16 -11.76
C GLU A 126 -12.10 -16.12 -11.24
N THR A 127 -11.72 -14.86 -11.29
CA THR A 127 -12.49 -13.73 -10.78
C THR A 127 -12.66 -12.69 -11.87
N SER A 128 -13.84 -12.08 -11.93
CA SER A 128 -14.11 -10.97 -12.83
C SER A 128 -13.44 -9.68 -12.35
N LEU A 129 -13.13 -8.76 -13.25
CA LEU A 129 -12.54 -7.45 -12.92
C LEU A 129 -13.36 -6.68 -11.86
N ASP A 130 -14.69 -6.74 -11.95
CA ASP A 130 -15.61 -6.07 -11.01
C ASP A 130 -15.75 -6.76 -9.65
N TYR A 131 -15.06 -7.89 -9.43
CA TYR A 131 -14.98 -8.50 -8.12
C TYR A 131 -14.12 -7.64 -7.18
N ILE A 132 -14.72 -7.10 -6.12
CA ILE A 132 -14.03 -6.22 -5.18
C ILE A 132 -12.72 -6.82 -4.62
N GLY A 133 -12.64 -8.14 -4.46
CA GLY A 133 -11.42 -8.81 -3.99
C GLY A 133 -10.26 -8.77 -4.99
N ASN A 134 -10.48 -8.32 -6.21
CA ASN A 134 -9.43 -8.06 -7.21
C ASN A 134 -8.86 -6.65 -7.14
N LEU A 135 -9.47 -5.74 -6.38
CA LEU A 135 -8.83 -4.46 -6.06
C LEU A 135 -7.56 -4.75 -5.27
N VAL A 136 -6.44 -4.34 -5.84
CA VAL A 136 -5.12 -4.58 -5.24
C VAL A 136 -4.93 -3.77 -3.96
N PHE A 137 -5.56 -2.60 -3.91
CA PHE A 137 -5.57 -1.72 -2.76
C PHE A 137 -7.02 -1.49 -2.35
N PHE A 138 -7.30 -1.62 -1.06
CA PHE A 138 -8.59 -1.24 -0.47
C PHE A 138 -8.58 0.25 -0.06
N ASP A 139 -8.01 1.11 -0.91
CA ASP A 139 -7.97 2.57 -0.74
C ASP A 139 -9.20 3.28 -1.33
N PHE A 140 -9.96 2.58 -2.18
CA PHE A 140 -11.25 3.00 -2.74
C PHE A 140 -12.39 2.41 -1.90
N GLN A 141 -13.21 3.25 -1.28
CA GLN A 141 -14.28 2.83 -0.37
C GLN A 141 -15.66 2.87 -1.04
N ASP A 142 -15.90 3.85 -1.93
CA ASP A 142 -17.15 3.95 -2.68
C ASP A 142 -17.12 3.11 -3.97
N ILE A 143 -17.19 1.79 -3.86
CA ILE A 143 -17.14 0.87 -5.02
C ILE A 143 -18.21 1.21 -6.07
N GLY A 144 -19.34 1.81 -5.67
CA GLY A 144 -20.40 2.24 -6.58
C GLY A 144 -19.97 3.36 -7.53
N ALA A 145 -18.91 4.10 -7.20
CA ALA A 145 -18.31 5.10 -8.07
C ALA A 145 -17.42 4.51 -9.19
N LEU A 146 -17.07 3.22 -9.13
CA LEU A 146 -16.34 2.54 -10.19
C LEU A 146 -17.27 2.21 -11.36
N ARG A 147 -16.81 2.53 -12.56
CA ARG A 147 -17.46 2.27 -13.83
C ARG A 147 -16.61 1.30 -14.64
N TYR A 148 -17.28 0.35 -15.27
CA TYR A 148 -16.64 -0.68 -16.07
C TYR A 148 -17.25 -0.71 -17.46
N ASP A 149 -16.40 -0.86 -18.48
CA ASP A 149 -16.84 -1.12 -19.86
C ASP A 149 -17.07 -2.63 -20.09
N ASN A 150 -16.19 -3.46 -19.51
CA ASN A 150 -16.31 -4.92 -19.49
C ASN A 150 -15.91 -5.46 -18.10
N GLY A 151 -16.77 -5.28 -17.11
CA GLY A 151 -16.48 -5.65 -15.71
C GLY A 151 -16.43 -7.16 -15.47
N LYS A 152 -17.05 -7.97 -16.34
CA LYS A 152 -17.14 -9.43 -16.21
C LYS A 152 -15.93 -10.18 -16.78
N VAL A 153 -15.00 -9.49 -17.44
CA VAL A 153 -13.76 -10.07 -17.94
C VAL A 153 -12.99 -10.71 -16.79
N GLY A 154 -12.42 -11.90 -17.01
CA GLY A 154 -11.55 -12.52 -16.03
C GLY A 154 -10.28 -11.68 -15.85
N SER A 155 -9.83 -11.54 -14.61
CA SER A 155 -8.69 -10.69 -14.26
C SER A 155 -7.83 -11.28 -13.16
N PHE A 156 -6.59 -10.82 -13.10
CA PHE A 156 -5.64 -11.17 -12.05
C PHE A 156 -4.65 -10.03 -11.83
N SER A 157 -4.28 -9.76 -10.57
CA SER A 157 -3.42 -8.62 -10.24
C SER A 157 -2.50 -8.91 -9.05
N ARG A 158 -1.25 -8.45 -9.12
CA ARG A 158 -0.24 -8.58 -8.04
C ARG A 158 0.75 -7.44 -8.01
N THR A 159 0.95 -6.87 -6.81
CA THR A 159 1.96 -5.86 -6.47
C THR A 159 3.35 -6.40 -6.21
N SER A 160 3.46 -7.67 -5.87
CA SER A 160 4.72 -8.29 -5.48
C SER A 160 4.86 -9.69 -6.06
N LEU A 161 6.11 -10.07 -6.32
CA LEU A 161 6.52 -11.40 -6.73
C LEU A 161 7.13 -12.11 -5.54
N GLN A 162 6.68 -13.33 -5.24
CA GLN A 162 7.31 -14.16 -4.24
C GLN A 162 8.63 -14.69 -4.79
N VAL A 163 9.68 -14.69 -3.95
CA VAL A 163 11.00 -15.23 -4.31
C VAL A 163 11.15 -16.59 -3.65
N GLU A 164 11.21 -17.64 -4.45
CA GLU A 164 11.38 -19.02 -3.99
C GLU A 164 12.82 -19.50 -4.23
N GLN A 165 13.44 -20.01 -3.17
CA GLN A 165 14.73 -20.70 -3.23
C GLN A 165 14.60 -22.03 -2.49
N HIS A 166 15.01 -23.13 -3.13
CA HIS A 166 14.91 -24.48 -2.56
C HIS A 166 13.52 -24.78 -1.97
N ASP A 167 12.47 -24.50 -2.75
CA ASP A 167 11.06 -24.69 -2.37
C ASP A 167 10.62 -23.93 -1.11
N LYS A 168 11.36 -22.89 -0.72
CA LYS A 168 11.05 -21.98 0.39
C LYS A 168 10.95 -20.54 -0.10
N ILE A 169 9.89 -19.84 0.30
CA ILE A 169 9.73 -18.41 0.01
C ILE A 169 10.69 -17.61 0.89
N ILE A 170 11.73 -17.01 0.32
CA ILE A 170 12.76 -16.26 1.06
C ILE A 170 12.44 -14.76 1.17
N GLY A 171 11.46 -14.26 0.41
CA GLY A 171 11.07 -12.86 0.43
C GLY A 171 10.13 -12.50 -0.73
N ASN A 172 9.98 -11.20 -0.96
CA ASN A 172 9.16 -10.65 -2.04
C ASN A 172 9.91 -9.56 -2.80
N ILE A 173 9.69 -9.49 -4.11
CA ILE A 173 10.15 -8.39 -4.96
C ILE A 173 8.96 -7.49 -5.30
N THR A 174 9.16 -6.19 -5.16
CA THR A 174 8.24 -5.14 -5.59
C THR A 174 8.96 -4.19 -6.54
N MET A 175 8.27 -3.58 -7.49
CA MET A 175 8.85 -2.60 -8.42
C MET A 175 8.31 -1.20 -8.14
N GLY A 176 9.18 -0.18 -8.14
CA GLY A 176 8.77 1.22 -7.98
C GLY A 176 9.98 2.14 -7.97
N ASN A 177 9.80 3.41 -7.60
CA ASN A 177 10.90 4.38 -7.58
C ASN A 177 11.40 4.73 -6.17
N SER A 178 10.77 4.20 -5.11
CA SER A 178 11.12 4.52 -3.73
C SER A 178 10.90 3.32 -2.80
N VAL A 179 11.86 3.09 -1.91
CA VAL A 179 11.77 2.04 -0.88
C VAL A 179 10.59 2.27 0.05
N ARG A 180 10.29 3.54 0.39
CA ARG A 180 9.23 3.91 1.32
C ARG A 180 7.87 3.69 0.70
N VAL A 181 7.66 4.20 -0.51
CA VAL A 181 6.39 4.07 -1.22
C VAL A 181 6.07 2.62 -1.54
N THR A 182 7.07 1.86 -2.02
CA THR A 182 6.85 0.43 -2.29
C THR A 182 6.55 -0.35 -1.02
N TYR A 183 7.10 0.03 0.14
CA TYR A 183 6.69 -0.57 1.42
C TYR A 183 5.27 -0.14 1.80
N ASN A 184 4.99 1.16 1.76
CA ASN A 184 3.73 1.74 2.21
C ASN A 184 2.54 1.16 1.43
N LEU A 185 2.66 1.08 0.11
CA LEU A 185 1.59 0.59 -0.77
C LEU A 185 1.45 -0.93 -0.71
N THR A 186 2.49 -1.71 -0.37
CA THR A 186 2.38 -3.17 -0.24
C THR A 186 1.89 -3.64 1.12
N ASN A 187 1.60 -2.72 2.05
CA ASN A 187 1.15 -3.03 3.39
C ASN A 187 -0.09 -2.21 3.79
N GLN A 188 -1.17 -2.91 4.12
CA GLN A 188 -2.47 -2.29 4.41
C GLN A 188 -2.43 -1.28 5.57
N SER A 189 -1.56 -1.46 6.56
CA SER A 189 -1.47 -0.55 7.72
C SER A 189 -0.82 0.80 7.39
N THR A 190 -0.08 0.85 6.28
CA THR A 190 0.68 2.00 5.80
C THR A 190 0.18 2.54 4.47
N LEU A 191 -0.90 1.97 3.93
CA LEU A 191 -1.48 2.40 2.64
C LEU A 191 -1.87 3.88 2.62
N THR A 192 -2.13 4.49 3.79
CA THR A 192 -2.49 5.90 3.90
C THR A 192 -1.31 6.85 4.11
N MET A 193 -0.07 6.34 4.11
CA MET A 193 1.12 7.19 4.24
C MET A 193 1.30 8.06 2.98
N GLY A 194 1.72 9.31 3.18
CA GLY A 194 1.85 10.31 2.12
C GLY A 194 3.23 10.40 1.47
N ASP A 195 4.15 9.45 1.69
CA ASP A 195 5.44 9.45 0.99
C ASP A 195 5.20 9.43 -0.53
N GLU A 196 5.69 10.46 -1.23
CA GLU A 196 5.49 10.60 -2.68
C GLU A 196 6.36 9.62 -3.48
N GLY A 197 5.82 9.16 -4.60
CA GLY A 197 6.44 8.18 -5.49
C GLY A 197 5.41 7.19 -6.02
N TYR A 198 5.87 6.05 -6.54
CA TYR A 198 4.97 5.05 -7.10
C TYR A 198 5.46 3.61 -6.96
N ILE A 199 4.49 2.71 -7.11
CA ILE A 199 4.69 1.27 -7.36
C ILE A 199 4.21 0.94 -8.78
N LEU A 200 4.87 -0.02 -9.42
CA LEU A 200 4.35 -0.72 -10.59
C LEU A 200 3.91 -2.12 -10.19
N TYR A 201 2.77 -2.54 -10.70
CA TYR A 201 2.24 -3.87 -10.48
C TYR A 201 1.65 -4.46 -11.76
N TRP A 202 1.52 -5.78 -11.76
CA TRP A 202 1.06 -6.53 -12.92
C TRP A 202 -0.45 -6.74 -12.84
N VAL A 203 -1.13 -6.53 -13.97
CA VAL A 203 -2.54 -6.86 -14.16
C VAL A 203 -2.69 -7.65 -15.45
N TYR A 204 -3.28 -8.83 -15.36
CA TYR A 204 -3.70 -9.64 -16.50
C TYR A 204 -5.21 -9.56 -16.67
N VAL A 205 -5.69 -9.44 -17.91
CA VAL A 205 -7.11 -9.54 -18.26
C VAL A 205 -7.29 -10.41 -19.50
N ASP A 206 -8.36 -11.22 -19.51
CA ASP A 206 -8.63 -12.14 -20.63
C ASP A 206 -9.02 -11.42 -21.93
N GLU A 207 -9.59 -10.22 -21.80
CA GLU A 207 -10.04 -9.37 -22.91
C GLU A 207 -9.76 -7.90 -22.57
N ALA A 208 -9.74 -7.04 -23.59
CA ALA A 208 -9.60 -5.61 -23.37
C ALA A 208 -10.78 -5.05 -22.58
N CYS A 209 -10.51 -4.18 -21.61
CA CYS A 209 -11.51 -3.63 -20.71
C CYS A 209 -11.08 -2.29 -20.10
N LYS A 210 -11.98 -1.67 -19.34
CA LYS A 210 -11.72 -0.43 -18.62
C LYS A 210 -12.31 -0.48 -17.22
N MET A 211 -11.60 0.13 -16.28
CA MET A 211 -12.08 0.43 -14.93
C MET A 211 -11.74 1.90 -14.63
N GLN A 212 -12.78 2.71 -14.41
CA GLN A 212 -12.62 4.14 -14.17
C GLN A 212 -13.46 4.58 -12.98
N GLY A 213 -12.91 5.45 -12.13
CA GLY A 213 -13.63 6.02 -11.01
C GLY A 213 -12.80 7.07 -10.28
N THR A 214 -13.48 7.96 -9.58
CA THR A 214 -12.84 8.97 -8.74
C THR A 214 -13.63 9.09 -7.46
N GLU A 215 -12.95 8.94 -6.35
CA GLU A 215 -13.51 9.10 -5.03
C GLU A 215 -12.82 10.27 -4.33
N ASN A 216 -13.62 11.21 -3.84
CA ASN A 216 -13.15 12.32 -3.02
C ASN A 216 -13.68 12.15 -1.61
N ARG A 217 -12.78 12.13 -0.62
CA ARG A 217 -13.13 12.02 0.79
C ARG A 217 -12.59 13.20 1.59
N LYS A 218 -13.27 13.50 2.69
CA LYS A 218 -12.75 14.35 3.76
C LYS A 218 -12.63 13.49 5.00
N ASP A 219 -11.40 13.19 5.37
CA ASP A 219 -11.07 12.28 6.45
C ASP A 219 -10.62 13.10 7.67
N LYS A 220 -11.07 12.70 8.86
CA LYS A 220 -10.45 13.15 10.12
C LYS A 220 -9.35 12.18 10.48
N VAL A 221 -8.09 12.61 10.31
CA VAL A 221 -6.95 11.70 10.34
C VAL A 221 -6.01 12.05 11.47
N ARG A 222 -5.47 11.01 12.11
CA ARG A 222 -4.41 11.09 13.09
C ARG A 222 -3.58 9.82 13.04
N ARG A 223 -2.30 9.93 13.38
CA ARG A 223 -1.42 8.82 13.75
C ARG A 223 -1.11 8.90 15.25
N ASP A 224 -0.59 7.82 15.81
CA ASP A 224 -0.17 7.79 17.20
C ASP A 224 0.81 8.94 17.48
N GLY A 225 0.58 9.70 18.55
CA GLY A 225 1.42 10.85 18.90
C GLY A 225 1.31 12.06 17.97
N THR A 226 0.24 12.18 17.16
CA THR A 226 -0.02 13.36 16.31
C THR A 226 -1.36 14.02 16.61
N ASN A 227 -1.48 15.29 16.25
CA ASN A 227 -2.76 16.00 16.27
C ASN A 227 -3.70 15.47 15.17
N THR A 228 -5.01 15.52 15.45
CA THR A 228 -6.01 15.23 14.42
C THR A 228 -6.09 16.40 13.43
N ILE A 229 -6.09 16.11 12.14
CA ILE A 229 -6.33 17.09 11.07
C ILE A 229 -7.52 16.68 10.20
N ASP A 230 -8.12 17.64 9.51
CA ASP A 230 -9.03 17.37 8.39
C ASP A 230 -8.20 17.25 7.10
N ALA A 231 -8.22 16.08 6.47
CA ALA A 231 -7.50 15.80 5.23
C ALA A 231 -8.48 15.57 4.09
N ALA A 232 -8.34 16.33 3.00
CA ALA A 232 -9.04 16.04 1.74
C ALA A 232 -8.21 15.04 0.93
N THR A 233 -8.80 13.90 0.60
CA THR A 233 -8.15 12.76 -0.05
C THR A 233 -8.85 12.45 -1.37
N GLU A 234 -8.09 12.18 -2.43
CA GLU A 234 -8.60 11.75 -3.74
C GLU A 234 -8.02 10.39 -4.13
N VAL A 235 -8.86 9.45 -4.57
CA VAL A 235 -8.41 8.18 -5.16
C VAL A 235 -8.98 8.09 -6.56
N VAL A 236 -8.11 7.92 -7.56
CA VAL A 236 -8.47 7.90 -8.98
C VAL A 236 -8.05 6.58 -9.60
N TYR A 237 -9.01 5.84 -10.13
CA TYR A 237 -8.76 4.73 -11.04
C TYR A 237 -9.02 5.20 -12.48
N ASP A 238 -8.01 5.09 -13.33
CA ASP A 238 -8.11 5.36 -14.77
C ASP A 238 -7.36 4.26 -15.53
N LEU A 239 -7.97 3.09 -15.60
CA LEU A 239 -7.36 1.89 -16.17
C LEU A 239 -7.98 1.57 -17.52
N GLN A 240 -7.17 1.62 -18.57
CA GLN A 240 -7.50 1.12 -19.90
C GLN A 240 -6.60 -0.07 -20.21
N LEU A 241 -7.13 -1.27 -19.95
CA LEU A 241 -6.36 -2.52 -19.98
C LEU A 241 -6.50 -3.17 -21.35
N LYS A 242 -5.37 -3.56 -21.94
CA LYS A 242 -5.34 -4.44 -23.11
C LYS A 242 -5.46 -5.89 -22.67
N GLN A 243 -5.92 -6.76 -23.56
CA GLN A 243 -5.84 -8.21 -23.37
C GLN A 243 -4.40 -8.64 -23.01
N GLY A 244 -4.28 -9.57 -22.06
CA GLY A 244 -3.00 -10.04 -21.55
C GLY A 244 -2.45 -9.17 -20.43
N TRP A 245 -1.13 -9.11 -20.31
CA TRP A 245 -0.44 -8.39 -19.23
C TRP A 245 -0.35 -6.88 -19.47
N ASN A 246 -0.59 -6.14 -18.39
CA ASN A 246 -0.52 -4.70 -18.28
C ASN A 246 0.35 -4.33 -17.08
N PHE A 247 1.05 -3.20 -17.19
CA PHE A 247 1.66 -2.54 -16.05
C PHE A 247 0.70 -1.45 -15.55
N VAL A 248 0.37 -1.50 -14.27
CA VAL A 248 -0.38 -0.43 -13.62
C VAL A 248 0.53 0.29 -12.64
N LYS A 249 0.55 1.62 -12.75
CA LYS A 249 1.24 2.55 -11.86
C LYS A 249 0.26 3.09 -10.84
N THR A 250 0.55 2.89 -9.56
CA THR A 250 -0.11 3.58 -8.45
C THR A 250 0.84 4.62 -7.90
N GLU A 251 0.47 5.88 -8.06
CA GLU A 251 1.27 7.05 -7.69
C GLU A 251 0.64 7.78 -6.52
N VAL A 252 1.45 8.07 -5.50
CA VAL A 252 1.11 8.93 -4.38
C VAL A 252 1.53 10.35 -4.72
N ILE A 253 0.57 11.27 -4.77
CA ILE A 253 0.76 12.67 -5.18
C ILE A 253 0.30 13.57 -4.04
N GLY A 254 1.25 14.32 -3.48
CA GLY A 254 1.06 15.23 -2.36
C GLY A 254 0.83 14.54 -1.03
N SER A 255 1.21 15.23 0.04
CA SER A 255 1.01 14.81 1.42
C SER A 255 0.46 15.93 2.29
N TYR A 256 -0.16 15.54 3.41
CA TYR A 256 -0.28 16.34 4.61
C TYR A 256 0.77 15.85 5.60
N ASP A 257 1.51 16.78 6.18
CA ASP A 257 2.39 16.50 7.30
C ASP A 257 1.55 16.42 8.57
N LEU A 258 1.82 15.41 9.40
CA LEU A 258 1.19 15.23 10.70
C LEU A 258 2.22 15.56 11.77
N ASP A 259 2.03 16.69 12.45
CA ASP A 259 2.91 17.10 13.55
C ASP A 259 2.94 16.00 14.63
N HIS A 260 4.10 15.38 14.79
CA HIS A 260 4.30 14.27 15.71
C HIS A 260 5.08 14.72 16.95
N GLU A 261 4.57 14.42 18.14
CA GLU A 261 5.16 14.83 19.43
C GLU A 261 6.62 14.39 19.61
N ARG A 262 6.98 13.25 19.02
CA ARG A 262 8.35 12.68 19.01
C ARG A 262 9.18 13.02 17.76
N GLY A 263 8.72 13.92 16.89
CA GLY A 263 9.42 14.30 15.65
C GLY A 263 9.54 13.17 14.61
N LEU A 264 8.68 12.15 14.67
CA LEU A 264 8.64 11.11 13.65
C LEU A 264 7.94 11.63 12.39
N ASN A 265 8.44 11.24 11.22
CA ASN A 265 7.75 11.52 9.96
C ASN A 265 6.44 10.74 9.92
N ALA A 266 5.33 11.43 10.17
CA ALA A 266 3.98 10.93 9.97
C ALA A 266 3.33 11.79 8.89
N SER A 267 2.75 11.13 7.88
CA SER A 267 2.11 11.82 6.78
C SER A 267 0.83 11.12 6.37
N TRP A 268 -0.02 11.86 5.66
CA TRP A 268 -1.24 11.36 5.05
C TRP A 268 -1.25 11.72 3.57
N PHE A 269 -1.60 10.79 2.68
CA PHE A 269 -1.62 11.07 1.25
C PHE A 269 -2.74 12.05 0.87
N LYS A 270 -2.48 12.91 -0.12
CA LYS A 270 -3.52 13.74 -0.76
C LYS A 270 -4.20 12.99 -1.88
N LYS A 271 -3.42 12.27 -2.71
CA LYS A 271 -3.96 11.58 -3.87
C LYS A 271 -3.27 10.26 -4.17
N HIS A 272 -4.06 9.24 -4.45
CA HIS A 272 -3.63 8.03 -5.14
C HIS A 272 -4.15 8.03 -6.57
N LYS A 273 -3.27 7.80 -7.54
CA LYS A 273 -3.63 7.70 -8.95
C LYS A 273 -3.18 6.36 -9.53
N HIS A 274 -4.15 5.56 -9.97
CA HIS A 274 -3.96 4.26 -10.60
C HIS A 274 -4.12 4.40 -12.12
N THR A 275 -3.06 4.11 -12.88
CA THR A 275 -3.02 4.29 -14.35
C THR A 275 -2.27 3.17 -15.05
N VAL A 276 -2.69 2.80 -16.26
CA VAL A 276 -1.91 1.87 -17.10
C VAL A 276 -0.74 2.60 -17.74
N VAL A 277 0.45 1.99 -17.71
CA VAL A 277 1.65 2.50 -18.39
C VAL A 277 2.08 1.55 -19.52
N PRO A 278 2.57 2.09 -20.66
CA PRO A 278 2.93 1.26 -21.81
C PRO A 278 4.21 0.46 -21.60
N GLU A 279 5.12 0.97 -20.77
CA GLU A 279 6.42 0.39 -20.45
C GLU A 279 6.84 0.73 -19.02
N ILE A 280 7.84 0.01 -18.52
CA ILE A 280 8.44 0.27 -17.20
C ILE A 280 9.19 1.62 -17.28
N PRO A 281 8.88 2.61 -16.43
CA PRO A 281 9.62 3.88 -16.38
C PRO A 281 11.11 3.65 -16.08
N SER A 282 11.96 4.51 -16.61
CA SER A 282 13.43 4.38 -16.48
C SER A 282 13.96 4.51 -15.05
N ASP A 283 13.20 5.16 -14.16
CA ASP A 283 13.54 5.33 -12.75
C ASP A 283 12.98 4.21 -11.86
N ALA A 284 12.22 3.26 -12.43
CA ALA A 284 11.71 2.12 -11.68
C ALA A 284 12.83 1.10 -11.42
N VAL A 285 12.89 0.64 -10.18
CA VAL A 285 13.83 -0.39 -9.71
C VAL A 285 13.10 -1.47 -8.92
N TYR A 286 13.73 -2.63 -8.77
CA TYR A 286 13.25 -3.69 -7.91
C TYR A 286 13.71 -3.50 -6.46
N PHE A 287 12.81 -3.75 -5.52
CA PHE A 287 13.08 -3.84 -4.10
C PHE A 287 12.78 -5.25 -3.63
N PHE A 288 13.81 -5.98 -3.21
CA PHE A 288 13.69 -7.30 -2.58
C PHE A 288 13.59 -7.13 -1.06
N ARG A 289 12.54 -7.67 -0.45
CA ARG A 289 12.34 -7.69 1.00
C ARG A 289 12.42 -9.12 1.51
N LYS A 290 13.46 -9.43 2.29
CA LYS A 290 13.70 -10.75 2.87
C LYS A 290 12.69 -11.02 3.99
N ASN A 291 12.18 -12.25 4.06
CA ASN A 291 11.33 -12.66 5.17
C ASN A 291 12.15 -12.70 6.47
N ASN A 292 11.58 -12.15 7.54
CA ASN A 292 12.12 -12.35 8.89
C ASN A 292 11.80 -13.79 9.31
N TYR A 293 12.79 -14.67 9.32
CA TYR A 293 12.71 -15.98 9.96
C TYR A 293 13.35 -15.94 11.34
#